data_AF-A0A0G4LLD6-F1
#
_entry.id   AF-A0A0G4LLD6-F1
#
_cell.length_a   1.000
_cell.length_b   1.000
_cell.length_c   1.000
_cell.angle_alpha   90.00
_cell.angle_beta   90.00
_cell.angle_gamma   90.00
#
_symmetry.space_group_name_H-M   'P 1'
#
loop_
_entity.id
_entity.type
_entity.pdbx_description
1 polymer ?
#
loop_
_entity_poly.entity_id
_entity_poly.type
_entity_poly.pdbx_seq_one_letter_code
_entity_poly.pdbx_strand_id
1 'polypeptide(L)'
;MGPQYPVYASNTLIAVVLLAMVMAAAVNGFVSGSAIYNPTNGDLSPPPADPDNSGNVAISHLSSVFGLVEVMAELTDHWGSDAPEGFEQAWLDYCYYYSASNAEQAARYGTNFGRGNLVQAHSRLTAYASHKTDNSSLATRAWAEYNRDGLRANAPWASVRLEGSAVLHPIDEAAFVSTNDFSQYGLATIQNLALAREALP
;
A
#
# COMPACT_ATOMS: atom_id res chain seq x y z
N MET A 1 7.58 -39.58 -26.49
CA MET A 1 8.09 -38.20 -26.49
C MET A 1 6.88 -37.28 -26.36
N GLY A 2 6.59 -36.82 -25.15
CA GLY A 2 5.50 -35.87 -24.90
C GLY A 2 5.95 -34.45 -25.25
N PRO A 3 5.05 -33.56 -25.69
CA PRO A 3 5.42 -32.20 -26.06
C PRO A 3 5.87 -31.42 -24.82
N GLN A 4 7.11 -30.93 -24.85
CA GLN A 4 7.65 -29.97 -23.90
C GLN A 4 6.96 -28.62 -24.11
N TYR A 5 6.21 -28.16 -23.11
CA TYR A 5 5.84 -26.75 -22.99
C TYR A 5 7.03 -25.97 -22.41
N PRO A 6 7.28 -24.72 -22.86
CA PRO A 6 8.48 -23.99 -22.50
C PRO A 6 8.44 -23.51 -21.03
N VAL A 7 9.40 -24.01 -20.24
CA VAL A 7 9.56 -23.86 -18.77
C VAL A 7 9.99 -22.43 -18.33
N TYR A 8 10.01 -21.44 -19.22
CA TYR A 8 10.60 -20.13 -18.90
C TYR A 8 9.59 -18.98 -18.77
N ALA A 9 8.34 -19.15 -19.19
CA ALA A 9 7.27 -18.17 -18.94
C ALA A 9 6.53 -18.40 -17.60
N SER A 10 6.86 -19.47 -16.86
CA SER A 10 6.05 -19.97 -15.75
C SER A 10 6.48 -19.54 -14.35
N ASN A 11 7.75 -19.20 -14.10
CA ASN A 11 8.21 -19.03 -12.71
C ASN A 11 7.69 -17.76 -12.03
N THR A 12 7.54 -16.65 -12.76
CA THR A 12 7.07 -15.39 -12.17
C THR A 12 5.58 -15.43 -11.84
N LEU A 13 4.73 -15.96 -12.72
CA LEU A 13 3.30 -16.10 -12.46
C LEU A 13 3.03 -17.07 -11.30
N ILE A 14 3.77 -18.17 -11.24
CA ILE A 14 3.70 -19.12 -10.12
C ILE A 14 4.08 -18.44 -8.81
N ALA A 15 5.16 -17.65 -8.79
CA ALA A 15 5.58 -16.92 -7.59
C ALA A 15 4.54 -15.90 -7.10
N VAL A 16 3.85 -15.21 -8.00
CA VAL A 16 2.79 -14.24 -7.62
C VAL A 16 1.57 -14.96 -7.04
N VAL A 17 1.15 -16.08 -7.64
CA VAL A 17 0.04 -16.89 -7.09
C VAL A 17 0.40 -17.47 -5.73
N LEU A 18 1.61 -18.00 -5.57
CA LEU A 18 2.09 -18.52 -4.29
C LEU A 18 2.19 -17.43 -3.21
N LEU A 19 2.61 -16.21 -3.59
CA LEU A 19 2.60 -15.08 -2.67
C LEU A 19 1.19 -14.77 -2.21
N ALA A 20 0.23 -14.68 -3.13
CA ALA A 20 -1.16 -14.44 -2.78
C ALA A 20 -1.71 -15.53 -1.84
N MET A 21 -1.39 -16.80 -2.09
CA MET A 21 -1.78 -17.91 -1.20
C MET A 21 -1.18 -17.77 0.20
N VAL A 22 0.09 -17.38 0.34
CA VAL A 22 0.70 -17.21 1.67
C VAL A 22 0.18 -15.97 2.39
N MET A 23 -0.04 -14.87 1.68
CA MET A 23 -0.68 -13.69 2.28
C MET A 23 -2.11 -14.00 2.72
N ALA A 24 -2.82 -14.88 2.02
CA ALA A 24 -4.14 -15.34 2.43
C ALA A 24 -4.11 -16.29 3.64
N ALA A 25 -3.10 -17.17 3.70
CA ALA A 25 -2.96 -18.17 4.78
C ALA A 25 -2.32 -17.61 6.06
N ALA A 26 -1.59 -16.49 5.99
CA ALA A 26 -0.98 -15.87 7.16
C ALA A 26 -2.06 -15.29 8.09
N VAL A 27 -1.97 -15.53 9.39
CA VAL A 27 -2.98 -15.10 10.39
C VAL A 27 -3.24 -13.58 10.33
N ASN A 28 -2.19 -12.81 10.06
CA ASN A 28 -2.25 -11.35 9.93
C ASN A 28 -2.05 -10.86 8.48
N GLY A 29 -2.04 -11.74 7.49
CA GLY A 29 -1.88 -11.39 6.08
C GLY A 29 -0.73 -10.43 5.81
N PHE A 30 -1.00 -9.31 5.12
CA PHE A 30 0.00 -8.28 4.78
C PHE A 30 0.58 -7.56 6.01
N VAL A 31 -0.04 -7.67 7.17
CA VAL A 31 0.48 -7.13 8.43
C VAL A 31 1.65 -7.97 8.97
N SER A 32 1.82 -9.22 8.51
CA SER A 32 2.95 -10.08 8.87
C SER A 32 4.31 -9.53 8.40
N GLY A 33 4.32 -8.61 7.43
CA GLY A 33 5.47 -7.80 7.02
C GLY A 33 6.48 -8.47 6.08
N SER A 34 6.66 -9.79 6.18
CA SER A 34 7.53 -10.56 5.30
C SER A 34 7.16 -12.05 5.26
N ALA A 35 7.75 -12.77 4.31
CA ALA A 35 7.67 -14.22 4.17
C ALA A 35 9.04 -14.76 3.75
N ILE A 36 9.29 -16.05 3.96
CA ILE A 36 10.50 -16.72 3.47
C ILE A 36 10.19 -17.35 2.12
N TYR A 37 10.93 -16.97 1.09
CA TYR A 37 10.86 -17.59 -0.24
C TYR A 37 11.95 -18.65 -0.39
N ASN A 38 11.57 -19.87 -0.76
CA ASN A 38 12.50 -20.93 -1.12
C ASN A 38 12.78 -20.89 -2.64
N PRO A 39 13.98 -20.49 -3.07
CA PRO A 39 14.30 -20.34 -4.49
C PRO A 39 14.44 -21.67 -5.24
N THR A 40 14.55 -22.80 -4.53
CA THR A 40 14.70 -24.12 -5.14
C THR A 40 13.38 -24.69 -5.63
N ASN A 41 12.28 -24.46 -4.89
CA ASN A 41 10.96 -25.02 -5.22
C ASN A 41 9.85 -23.97 -5.36
N GLY A 42 10.13 -22.70 -5.07
CA GLY A 42 9.18 -21.60 -5.18
C GLY A 42 8.27 -21.43 -3.96
N ASP A 43 8.39 -22.27 -2.93
CA ASP A 43 7.51 -22.22 -1.76
C ASP A 43 7.71 -20.92 -0.97
N LEU A 44 6.63 -20.48 -0.33
CA LEU A 44 6.64 -19.40 0.62
C LEU A 44 6.21 -19.93 1.99
N SER A 45 6.87 -19.48 3.05
CA SER A 45 6.55 -19.84 4.44
C SER A 45 6.54 -18.61 5.35
N PRO A 46 5.96 -18.74 6.57
CA PRO A 46 5.93 -17.66 7.55
C PRO A 46 7.33 -17.09 7.83
N PRO A 47 7.43 -15.82 8.26
CA PRO A 47 8.71 -15.18 8.51
C PRO A 47 9.47 -15.87 9.66
N PRO A 48 10.81 -15.75 9.74
CA PRO A 48 11.59 -16.38 10.81
C PRO A 48 11.19 -15.92 12.23
N ALA A 49 10.58 -14.74 12.34
CA ALA A 49 10.07 -14.19 13.60
C ALA A 49 8.76 -14.88 14.06
N ASP A 50 8.08 -15.62 13.18
CA ASP A 50 6.82 -16.30 13.45
C ASP A 50 6.70 -17.61 12.64
N PRO A 51 7.58 -18.59 12.89
CA PRO A 51 7.63 -19.83 12.11
C PRO A 51 6.34 -20.65 12.21
N ASP A 52 5.58 -20.48 13.28
CA ASP A 52 4.33 -21.21 13.56
C ASP A 52 3.08 -20.47 13.04
N ASN A 53 3.24 -19.34 12.34
CA ASN A 53 2.13 -18.51 11.84
C ASN A 53 1.13 -18.13 12.95
N SER A 54 1.64 -17.71 14.11
CA SER A 54 0.86 -17.31 15.28
C SER A 54 0.33 -15.88 15.21
N GLY A 55 0.78 -15.08 14.24
CA GLY A 55 0.28 -13.73 13.98
C GLY A 55 1.34 -12.65 14.19
N ASN A 56 2.40 -12.65 13.39
CA ASN A 56 3.38 -11.56 13.37
C ASN A 56 2.73 -10.20 13.01
N VAL A 57 3.23 -9.12 13.61
CA VAL A 57 2.87 -7.75 13.24
C VAL A 57 4.14 -6.96 12.96
N ALA A 58 4.40 -6.68 11.68
CA ALA A 58 5.58 -5.96 11.22
C ALA A 58 5.22 -5.02 10.07
N ILE A 59 4.73 -3.84 10.41
CA ILE A 59 4.33 -2.81 9.43
C ILE A 59 5.49 -1.89 9.10
N SER A 60 5.66 -1.61 7.81
CA SER A 60 6.51 -0.53 7.31
C SER A 60 5.69 0.47 6.50
N HIS A 61 5.97 1.75 6.69
CA HIS A 61 5.42 2.82 5.87
C HIS A 61 5.91 2.80 4.42
N LEU A 62 6.94 2.01 4.14
CA LEU A 62 7.44 1.82 2.78
C LEU A 62 6.69 0.73 2.03
N SER A 63 5.97 -0.17 2.71
CA SER A 63 5.41 -1.38 2.08
C SER A 63 4.45 -1.09 0.94
N SER A 64 3.65 -0.02 1.02
CA SER A 64 2.62 0.25 0.01
C SER A 64 3.02 1.27 -1.07
N VAL A 65 4.08 2.06 -0.85
CA VAL A 65 4.40 3.25 -1.65
C VAL A 65 5.33 3.01 -2.85
N PHE A 66 5.62 1.74 -3.16
CA PHE A 66 6.45 1.30 -4.30
C PHE A 66 5.69 0.41 -5.28
N GLY A 67 4.43 0.74 -5.59
CA GLY A 67 3.64 0.02 -6.60
C GLY A 67 2.76 -1.10 -6.06
N LEU A 68 2.77 -1.37 -4.75
CA LEU A 68 1.99 -2.47 -4.17
C LEU A 68 0.49 -2.27 -4.41
N VAL A 69 -0.04 -1.06 -4.21
CA VAL A 69 -1.48 -0.80 -4.39
C VAL A 69 -1.91 -1.04 -5.84
N GLU A 70 -1.09 -0.59 -6.78
CA GLU A 70 -1.31 -0.72 -8.22
C GLU A 70 -1.28 -2.20 -8.63
N VAL A 71 -0.28 -2.95 -8.19
CA VAL A 71 -0.17 -4.39 -8.47
C VAL A 71 -1.32 -5.15 -7.82
N MET A 72 -1.71 -4.84 -6.59
CA MET A 72 -2.83 -5.50 -5.92
C MET A 72 -4.15 -5.24 -6.65
N ALA A 73 -4.41 -4.00 -7.09
CA ALA A 73 -5.60 -3.67 -7.86
C ALA A 73 -5.66 -4.47 -9.18
N GLU A 74 -4.56 -4.50 -9.93
CA GLU A 74 -4.47 -5.29 -11.17
C GLU A 74 -4.65 -6.79 -10.92
N LEU A 75 -4.06 -7.34 -9.85
CA LEU A 75 -4.19 -8.76 -9.51
C LEU A 75 -5.61 -9.13 -9.09
N THR A 76 -6.26 -8.31 -8.25
CA THR A 76 -7.64 -8.58 -7.83
C THR A 76 -8.61 -8.48 -9.01
N ASP A 77 -8.40 -7.54 -9.93
CA ASP A 77 -9.23 -7.42 -11.13
C ASP A 77 -8.95 -8.56 -12.13
N HIS A 78 -7.69 -8.95 -12.29
CA HIS A 78 -7.29 -10.02 -13.19
C HIS A 78 -7.81 -11.38 -12.73
N TRP A 79 -7.66 -11.70 -11.45
CA TRP A 79 -8.10 -12.97 -10.90
C TRP A 79 -9.62 -13.02 -10.68
N GLY A 80 -10.24 -11.92 -10.26
CA GLY A 80 -11.67 -11.92 -9.90
C GLY A 80 -12.00 -13.05 -8.94
N SER A 81 -12.95 -13.92 -9.32
CA SER A 81 -13.34 -15.09 -8.52
C SER A 81 -12.29 -16.20 -8.44
N ASP A 82 -11.26 -16.17 -9.28
CA ASP A 82 -10.20 -17.18 -9.31
C ASP A 82 -9.04 -16.84 -8.36
N ALA A 83 -9.15 -15.74 -7.62
CA ALA A 83 -8.14 -15.36 -6.63
C ALA A 83 -8.05 -16.41 -5.51
N PRO A 84 -6.87 -16.63 -4.90
CA PRO A 84 -6.76 -17.49 -3.74
C PRO A 84 -7.74 -17.07 -2.64
N GLU A 85 -8.44 -18.04 -2.06
CA GLU A 85 -9.44 -17.80 -1.01
C GLU A 85 -8.84 -16.97 0.13
N GLY A 86 -9.48 -15.85 0.48
CA GLY A 86 -9.04 -14.95 1.55
C GLY A 86 -7.99 -13.91 1.13
N PHE A 87 -7.41 -13.99 -0.07
CA PHE A 87 -6.39 -13.02 -0.52
C PHE A 87 -6.91 -11.59 -0.59
N GLU A 88 -8.05 -11.38 -1.26
CA GLU A 88 -8.65 -10.04 -1.39
C GLU A 88 -9.04 -9.49 -0.02
N GLN A 89 -9.57 -10.32 0.87
CA GLN A 89 -9.89 -9.91 2.24
C GLN A 89 -8.62 -9.53 3.02
N ALA A 90 -7.52 -10.27 2.90
CA ALA A 90 -6.25 -9.92 3.55
C ALA A 90 -5.69 -8.59 3.05
N TRP A 91 -5.85 -8.29 1.75
CA TRP A 91 -5.48 -6.99 1.18
C TRP A 91 -6.40 -5.86 1.66
N LEU A 92 -7.72 -6.09 1.71
CA LEU A 92 -8.69 -5.12 2.23
C LEU A 92 -8.48 -4.84 3.73
N ASP A 93 -8.14 -5.86 4.52
CA ASP A 93 -7.74 -5.72 5.92
C ASP A 93 -6.54 -4.77 6.03
N TYR A 94 -5.48 -4.99 5.25
CA TYR A 94 -4.33 -4.08 5.23
C TYR A 94 -4.73 -2.66 4.86
N CYS A 95 -5.54 -2.50 3.82
CA CYS A 95 -6.01 -1.19 3.38
C CYS A 95 -6.82 -0.46 4.45
N TYR A 96 -7.72 -1.17 5.13
CA TYR A 96 -8.55 -0.63 6.19
C TYR A 96 -7.73 -0.25 7.43
N TYR A 97 -6.91 -1.18 7.93
CA TYR A 97 -6.32 -1.07 9.25
C TYR A 97 -5.04 -0.22 9.27
N TYR A 98 -4.39 0.02 8.14
CA TYR A 98 -3.15 0.81 8.08
C TYR A 98 -3.30 2.17 8.79
N SER A 99 -4.39 2.88 8.49
CA SER A 99 -4.70 4.20 9.06
C SER A 99 -5.84 4.18 10.10
N ALA A 100 -6.37 3.01 10.44
CA ALA A 100 -7.42 2.87 11.46
C ALA A 100 -6.93 3.30 12.85
N SER A 101 -7.86 3.45 13.79
CA SER A 101 -7.47 3.81 15.16
C SER A 101 -6.63 2.71 15.83
N ASN A 102 -5.77 3.10 16.76
CA ASN A 102 -4.99 2.14 17.55
C ASN A 102 -5.88 1.12 18.28
N ALA A 103 -7.10 1.51 18.65
CA ALA A 103 -8.06 0.62 19.29
C ALA A 103 -8.56 -0.47 18.32
N GLU A 104 -8.90 -0.10 17.08
CA GLU A 104 -9.31 -1.06 16.05
C GLU A 104 -8.15 -1.99 15.67
N GLN A 105 -6.93 -1.45 15.51
CA GLN A 105 -5.74 -2.25 15.24
C GLN A 105 -5.47 -3.26 16.37
N ALA A 106 -5.49 -2.81 17.62
CA ALA A 106 -5.28 -3.68 18.77
C ALA A 106 -6.36 -4.75 18.91
N ALA A 107 -7.62 -4.41 18.62
CA ALA A 107 -8.71 -5.38 18.61
C ALA A 107 -8.53 -6.46 17.53
N ARG A 108 -8.00 -6.09 16.35
CA ARG A 108 -7.82 -7.02 15.22
C ARG A 108 -6.52 -7.84 15.28
N TYR A 109 -5.43 -7.24 15.75
CA TYR A 109 -4.07 -7.80 15.65
C TYR A 109 -3.39 -8.01 17.01
N GLY A 110 -4.09 -7.77 18.13
CA GLY A 110 -3.53 -7.89 19.48
C GLY A 110 -2.56 -6.76 19.88
N THR A 111 -2.20 -5.89 18.94
CA THR A 111 -1.36 -4.71 19.14
C THR A 111 -1.71 -3.61 18.13
N ASN A 112 -1.19 -2.40 18.32
CA ASN A 112 -1.36 -1.29 17.36
C ASN A 112 -0.06 -1.03 16.58
N PHE A 113 -0.18 -0.30 15.47
CA PHE A 113 0.93 -0.03 14.55
C PHE A 113 1.76 1.21 14.95
N GLY A 114 1.51 1.75 16.14
CA GLY A 114 2.16 2.96 16.62
C GLY A 114 1.64 4.22 15.93
N ARG A 115 2.51 5.21 15.72
CA ARG A 115 2.13 6.46 15.06
C ARG A 115 2.11 6.27 13.55
N GLY A 116 0.96 6.46 12.92
CA GLY A 116 0.83 6.41 11.47
C GLY A 116 1.77 7.40 10.76
N ASN A 117 2.42 6.94 9.70
CA ASN A 117 3.39 7.69 8.89
C ASN A 117 2.95 7.69 7.42
N LEU A 118 3.37 8.70 6.65
CA LEU A 118 3.00 8.89 5.24
C LEU A 118 1.48 8.78 4.99
N VAL A 119 0.66 9.39 5.83
CA VAL A 119 -0.79 9.07 5.84
C VAL A 119 -1.49 9.62 4.62
N GLN A 120 -1.07 10.79 4.14
CA GLN A 120 -1.53 11.34 2.87
C GLN A 120 -1.26 10.34 1.73
N ALA A 121 -0.08 9.72 1.70
CA ALA A 121 0.24 8.69 0.72
C ALA A 121 -0.64 7.45 0.85
N HIS A 122 -0.92 7.02 2.09
CA HIS A 122 -1.71 5.82 2.38
C HIS A 122 -3.22 6.06 2.31
N SER A 123 -3.69 7.30 2.15
CA SER A 123 -5.12 7.59 1.95
C SER A 123 -5.73 6.85 0.76
N ARG A 124 -4.91 6.55 -0.26
CA ARG A 124 -5.30 5.74 -1.42
C ARG A 124 -5.59 4.27 -1.10
N LEU A 125 -5.03 3.73 -0.01
CA LEU A 125 -5.42 2.42 0.51
C LEU A 125 -6.86 2.47 1.04
N THR A 126 -7.15 3.47 1.87
CA THR A 126 -8.50 3.67 2.42
C THR A 126 -9.50 3.95 1.29
N ALA A 127 -9.13 4.74 0.27
CA ALA A 127 -9.96 4.98 -0.91
C ALA A 127 -10.23 3.68 -1.69
N TYR A 128 -9.21 2.85 -1.91
CA TYR A 128 -9.37 1.53 -2.52
C TYR A 128 -10.35 0.65 -1.74
N ALA A 129 -10.17 0.53 -0.42
CA ALA A 129 -11.08 -0.22 0.43
C ALA A 129 -12.51 0.33 0.38
N SER A 130 -12.67 1.66 0.36
CA SER A 130 -13.99 2.30 0.25
C SER A 130 -14.71 1.94 -1.04
N HIS A 131 -14.00 1.95 -2.17
CA HIS A 131 -14.55 1.62 -3.48
C HIS A 131 -14.94 0.14 -3.57
N LYS A 132 -14.06 -0.76 -3.13
CA LYS A 132 -14.30 -2.21 -3.19
C LYS A 132 -15.42 -2.69 -2.26
N THR A 133 -15.76 -1.92 -1.23
CA THR A 133 -16.77 -2.28 -0.22
C THR A 133 -18.00 -1.37 -0.24
N ASP A 134 -18.12 -0.47 -1.22
CA ASP A 134 -19.17 0.56 -1.30
C ASP A 134 -19.37 1.33 0.02
N ASN A 135 -18.27 1.66 0.70
CA ASN A 135 -18.29 2.23 2.05
C ASN A 135 -17.97 3.73 2.05
N SER A 136 -19.02 4.55 2.01
CA SER A 136 -18.92 6.02 2.02
C SER A 136 -18.23 6.61 3.25
N SER A 137 -18.27 5.92 4.40
CA SER A 137 -17.55 6.37 5.60
C SER A 137 -16.04 6.24 5.43
N LEU A 138 -15.57 5.19 4.74
CA LEU A 138 -14.17 5.05 4.36
C LEU A 138 -13.76 6.06 3.29
N ALA A 139 -14.63 6.36 2.32
CA ALA A 139 -14.35 7.39 1.32
C ALA A 139 -14.12 8.77 1.98
N THR A 140 -14.95 9.11 2.98
CA THR A 140 -14.77 10.31 3.81
C THR A 140 -13.46 10.25 4.60
N ARG A 141 -13.15 9.09 5.19
CA ARG A 141 -11.90 8.88 5.95
C ARG A 141 -10.67 9.05 5.06
N ALA A 142 -10.70 8.56 3.82
CA ALA A 142 -9.62 8.73 2.85
C ALA A 142 -9.29 10.22 2.61
N TRP A 143 -10.29 11.08 2.42
CA TRP A 143 -10.05 12.51 2.27
C TRP A 143 -9.57 13.19 3.55
N ALA A 144 -10.02 12.73 4.72
CA ALA A 144 -9.49 13.20 5.99
C ALA A 144 -8.01 12.80 6.17
N GLU A 145 -7.64 11.57 5.80
CA GLU A 145 -6.27 11.06 5.79
C GLU A 145 -5.38 11.84 4.80
N TYR A 146 -5.88 12.11 3.59
CA TYR A 146 -5.20 12.89 2.56
C TYR A 146 -4.79 14.28 3.04
N ASN A 147 -5.62 14.92 3.86
CA ASN A 147 -5.36 16.25 4.40
C ASN A 147 -4.58 16.25 5.73
N ARG A 148 -4.24 15.06 6.26
CA ARG A 148 -3.68 14.92 7.61
C ARG A 148 -2.21 15.32 7.70
N ASP A 149 -1.39 14.96 6.73
CA ASP A 149 0.05 15.25 6.68
C ASP A 149 0.52 15.52 5.24
N GLY A 150 1.83 15.47 4.97
CA GLY A 150 2.40 15.67 3.63
C GLY A 150 2.23 17.09 3.08
N LEU A 151 2.02 17.20 1.76
CA LEU A 151 1.77 18.47 1.08
C LEU A 151 0.33 18.90 1.28
N ARG A 152 0.13 19.94 2.10
CA ARG A 152 -1.19 20.47 2.40
C ARG A 152 -1.59 21.58 1.44
N ALA A 153 -2.89 21.81 1.30
CA ALA A 153 -3.44 22.87 0.46
C ALA A 153 -2.91 24.28 0.84
N ASN A 154 -2.50 24.49 2.09
CA ASN A 154 -1.94 25.75 2.58
C ASN A 154 -0.39 25.83 2.51
N ALA A 155 0.27 24.87 1.86
CA ALA A 155 1.69 24.99 1.53
C ALA A 155 1.92 26.16 0.55
N PRO A 156 3.16 26.63 0.36
CA PRO A 156 3.44 27.78 -0.51
C PRO A 156 2.96 27.64 -1.96
N TRP A 157 2.99 26.43 -2.54
CA TRP A 157 2.59 26.13 -3.93
C TRP A 157 3.19 27.07 -4.99
N ALA A 158 4.37 27.62 -4.71
CA ALA A 158 5.10 28.52 -5.59
C ALA A 158 6.60 28.30 -5.41
N SER A 159 7.35 28.46 -6.50
CA SER A 159 8.81 28.56 -6.44
C SER A 159 9.24 29.98 -6.09
N VAL A 160 10.44 30.10 -5.53
CA VAL A 160 11.12 31.37 -5.28
C VAL A 160 12.36 31.43 -6.16
N ARG A 161 12.55 32.55 -6.84
CA ARG A 161 13.77 32.83 -7.59
C ARG A 161 14.91 33.16 -6.62
N LEU A 162 16.02 32.43 -6.72
CA LEU A 162 17.25 32.74 -5.98
C LEU A 162 18.35 33.18 -6.96
N GLU A 163 19.05 34.24 -6.61
CA GLU A 163 20.10 34.84 -7.43
C GLU A 163 21.14 35.59 -6.55
N GLY A 164 22.14 36.22 -7.19
CA GLY A 164 23.21 36.94 -6.50
C GLY A 164 24.18 36.01 -5.77
N SER A 165 24.80 36.48 -4.69
CA SER A 165 25.87 35.76 -3.98
C SER A 165 25.40 34.57 -3.14
N ALA A 166 24.09 34.29 -3.09
CA ALA A 166 23.52 33.17 -2.34
C ALA A 166 23.63 31.83 -3.09
N VAL A 167 23.79 31.85 -4.42
CA VAL A 167 23.79 30.67 -5.30
C VAL A 167 24.87 30.78 -6.38
N LEU A 168 25.34 29.65 -6.91
CA LEU A 168 26.36 29.64 -7.97
C LEU A 168 25.82 30.21 -9.30
N HIS A 169 24.59 29.85 -9.63
CA HIS A 169 23.84 30.37 -10.77
C HIS A 169 22.38 30.60 -10.37
N PRO A 170 21.65 31.51 -11.02
CA PRO A 170 20.23 31.74 -10.71
C PRO A 170 19.37 30.46 -10.85
N ILE A 171 18.56 30.16 -9.85
CA ILE A 171 17.68 28.97 -9.79
C ILE A 171 16.27 29.33 -9.33
N ASP A 172 15.28 28.47 -9.64
CA ASP A 172 13.95 28.51 -9.05
C ASP A 172 13.84 27.36 -8.06
N GLU A 173 13.57 27.67 -6.79
CA GLU A 173 13.52 26.69 -5.71
C GLU A 173 12.11 26.59 -5.12
N ALA A 174 11.66 25.37 -4.88
CA ALA A 174 10.44 25.09 -4.10
C ALA A 174 10.82 24.30 -2.84
N ALA A 175 11.50 24.95 -1.89
CA ALA A 175 12.07 24.29 -0.69
C ALA A 175 11.03 23.61 0.21
N PHE A 176 9.74 23.92 0.04
CA PHE A 176 8.65 23.33 0.81
C PHE A 176 8.29 21.89 0.38
N VAL A 177 8.82 21.39 -0.74
CA VAL A 177 8.47 20.09 -1.31
C VAL A 177 9.72 19.26 -1.63
N SER A 178 9.63 17.96 -1.35
CA SER A 178 10.58 16.96 -1.85
C SER A 178 9.97 16.09 -2.95
N THR A 179 10.81 15.36 -3.70
CA THR A 179 10.34 14.39 -4.70
C THR A 179 9.45 13.31 -4.08
N ASN A 180 9.77 12.87 -2.86
CA ASN A 180 8.95 11.89 -2.13
C ASN A 180 7.56 12.45 -1.85
N ASP A 181 7.49 13.69 -1.36
CA ASP A 181 6.22 14.33 -1.05
C ASP A 181 5.38 14.52 -2.32
N PHE A 182 5.98 15.05 -3.40
CA PHE A 182 5.25 15.34 -4.63
C PHE A 182 4.76 14.07 -5.34
N SER A 183 5.57 13.00 -5.36
CA SER A 183 5.17 11.72 -5.98
C SER A 183 3.99 11.08 -5.25
N GLN A 184 4.04 11.02 -3.92
CA GLN A 184 2.96 10.43 -3.12
C GLN A 184 1.71 11.31 -3.09
N TYR A 185 1.87 12.65 -3.04
CA TYR A 185 0.77 13.59 -3.20
C TYR A 185 0.06 13.37 -4.53
N GLY A 186 0.80 13.25 -5.63
CA GLY A 186 0.25 13.02 -6.96
C GLY A 186 -0.55 11.72 -7.03
N LEU A 187 0.03 10.60 -6.59
CA LEU A 187 -0.64 9.29 -6.60
C LEU A 187 -1.89 9.28 -5.72
N ALA A 188 -1.80 9.82 -4.50
CA ALA A 188 -2.94 9.92 -3.59
C ALA A 188 -4.06 10.79 -4.18
N THR A 189 -3.72 11.91 -4.81
CA THR A 189 -4.70 12.80 -5.46
C THR A 189 -5.44 12.07 -6.58
N ILE A 190 -4.71 11.43 -7.50
CA ILE A 190 -5.28 10.75 -8.66
C ILE A 190 -6.16 9.57 -8.20
N GLN A 191 -5.67 8.73 -7.28
CA GLN A 191 -6.37 7.54 -6.83
C GLN A 191 -7.59 7.87 -5.97
N ASN A 192 -7.49 8.85 -5.07
CA ASN A 192 -8.65 9.26 -4.26
C ASN A 192 -9.75 9.89 -5.15
N LEU A 193 -9.37 10.70 -6.15
CA LEU A 193 -10.33 11.23 -7.13
C LEU A 193 -10.96 10.15 -8.01
N ALA A 194 -10.28 9.02 -8.24
CA ALA A 194 -10.82 7.91 -9.00
C ALA A 194 -11.78 7.04 -8.16
N LEU A 195 -11.45 6.83 -6.89
CA LEU A 195 -12.06 5.78 -6.05
C LEU A 195 -13.03 6.30 -4.98
N ALA A 196 -12.90 7.57 -4.58
CA ALA A 196 -13.63 8.17 -3.47
C ALA A 196 -14.11 9.60 -3.79
N ARG A 197 -14.34 9.91 -5.07
CA ARG A 197 -14.67 11.26 -5.55
C ARG A 197 -15.92 11.83 -4.89
N GLU A 198 -16.91 11.00 -4.66
CA GLU A 198 -18.22 11.33 -4.12
C GLU A 198 -18.15 11.88 -2.68
N ALA A 199 -17.05 11.60 -1.97
CA ALA A 199 -16.80 12.09 -0.62
C ALA A 199 -15.81 13.27 -0.58
N LEU A 200 -15.40 13.83 -1.73
CA LEU A 200 -14.53 14.99 -1.78
C LEU A 200 -15.23 16.19 -1.09
N PRO A 201 -14.61 16.82 -0.08
CA PRO A 201 -15.21 17.93 0.67
C PRO A 201 -15.47 19.21 -0.14
#